data_AF-A0A7W1F9C1-F1
#
_entry.id   AF-A0A7W1F9C1-F1
#
_cell.length_a   1.000
_cell.length_b   1.000
_cell.length_c   1.000
_cell.angle_alpha   90.00
_cell.angle_beta   90.00
_cell.angle_gamma   90.00
#
_symmetry.space_group_name_H-M   'P 1'
#
loop_
_entity.id
_entity.type
_entity.pdbx_description
1 polymer ?
#
loop_
_entity_poly.entity_id
_entity_poly.type
_entity_poly.pdbx_seq_one_letter_code
_entity_poly.pdbx_strand_id
1 'polypeptide(L)'
;MDSTSVDWSMGSAASRMADWQTAHDLGRRLAGASIAVTPVQRARMREDFAELVTESDGLIRDFTGMSADGFRTRAWVMSRGEWIGANLKGLQRLMEPLAERMETVKLPGRAEVRRKALAVQIGGLLGYVSRKVLGQYDIFLPPDDEGLLYFVGPNVAETEHSFRLPPRDFRLWIALHEVTHRVQFGATPWLRGYLRELVDMYFSTVQLDGKQLMRQLQRAAQEARSGADWRGVGAFFLLLSPEQREIFYRMQSVMSVLEGHASFVMNELAQGRVGDLAKMKRSLQARRHSSNLERTFQRAIGFESKVKQYDAGEYFVRTVVDGAGMAGFNLVWADRANLPTLAEIAEPQLWLSRVVGA
;
A
#
# COMPACT_ATOMS: atom_id res chain seq x y z
N MET A 1 -21.79 -25.64 15.08
CA MET A 1 -22.74 -24.64 15.59
C MET A 1 -22.34 -23.32 15.00
N ASP A 2 -23.14 -22.84 14.06
CA ASP A 2 -22.89 -21.65 13.23
C ASP A 2 -22.65 -20.42 14.09
N SER A 3 -21.42 -19.89 14.04
CA SER A 3 -21.14 -18.53 14.45
C SER A 3 -21.72 -17.60 13.39
N THR A 4 -22.89 -17.05 13.68
CA THR A 4 -23.47 -15.82 13.15
C THR A 4 -22.52 -15.04 12.23
N SER A 5 -22.57 -15.35 10.93
CA SER A 5 -22.14 -14.42 9.89
C SER A 5 -23.14 -13.28 9.91
N VAL A 6 -22.82 -12.19 10.61
CA VAL A 6 -23.61 -10.97 10.46
C VAL A 6 -23.41 -10.51 9.02
N ASP A 7 -24.45 -10.70 8.20
CA ASP A 7 -24.49 -10.24 6.83
C ASP A 7 -24.70 -8.72 6.81
N TRP A 8 -23.60 -7.97 6.91
CA TRP A 8 -23.58 -6.51 6.73
C TRP A 8 -23.74 -6.07 5.26
N SER A 9 -24.03 -7.00 4.32
CA SER A 9 -24.20 -6.67 2.90
C SER A 9 -25.59 -6.17 2.53
N MET A 10 -26.57 -6.23 3.44
CA MET A 10 -27.89 -5.65 3.22
C MET A 10 -27.87 -4.11 3.38
N GLY A 11 -27.47 -3.39 2.32
CA GLY A 11 -27.89 -2.00 2.13
C GLY A 11 -26.84 -0.97 1.69
N SER A 12 -25.54 -1.28 1.71
CA SER A 12 -24.49 -0.30 1.35
C SER A 12 -24.57 0.18 -0.10
N ALA A 13 -24.34 1.47 -0.35
CA ALA A 13 -24.34 2.06 -1.70
C ALA A 13 -23.26 1.41 -2.58
N ALA A 14 -22.08 1.09 -2.02
CA ALA A 14 -21.02 0.43 -2.77
C ALA A 14 -21.41 -0.97 -3.24
N SER A 15 -22.25 -1.72 -2.49
CA SER A 15 -22.75 -3.03 -2.94
C SER A 15 -23.51 -2.93 -4.27
N ARG A 16 -24.23 -1.82 -4.49
CA ARG A 16 -25.00 -1.56 -5.72
C ARG A 16 -24.16 -1.00 -6.85
N MET A 17 -22.96 -0.50 -6.57
CA MET A 17 -22.12 0.17 -7.56
C MET A 17 -21.47 -0.79 -8.56
N ALA A 18 -21.13 -2.01 -8.15
CA ALA A 18 -20.50 -3.03 -8.99
C ALA A 18 -21.13 -4.41 -8.78
N ASP A 19 -20.87 -5.32 -9.72
CA ASP A 19 -21.08 -6.76 -9.50
C ASP A 19 -19.82 -7.38 -8.88
N TRP A 20 -19.75 -7.33 -7.55
CA TRP A 20 -18.57 -7.78 -6.79
C TRP A 20 -18.26 -9.26 -6.94
N GLN A 21 -19.28 -10.10 -7.16
CA GLN A 21 -19.10 -11.52 -7.43
C GLN A 21 -18.44 -11.74 -8.78
N THR A 22 -18.91 -11.05 -9.83
CA THR A 22 -18.26 -11.07 -11.15
C THR A 22 -16.81 -10.57 -11.06
N ALA A 23 -16.54 -9.51 -10.29
CA ALA A 23 -15.19 -9.01 -10.07
C ALA A 23 -14.29 -10.04 -9.39
N HIS A 24 -14.79 -10.72 -8.35
CA HIS A 24 -14.09 -11.78 -7.65
C HIS A 24 -13.75 -12.97 -8.56
N ASP A 25 -14.74 -13.47 -9.30
CA ASP A 25 -14.56 -14.66 -10.13
C ASP A 25 -13.64 -14.39 -11.33
N LEU A 26 -13.78 -13.22 -11.95
CA LEU A 26 -12.84 -12.78 -13.00
C LEU A 26 -11.43 -12.61 -12.44
N GLY A 27 -11.29 -11.94 -11.29
CA GLY A 27 -10.00 -11.74 -10.65
C GLY A 27 -9.30 -13.05 -10.35
N ARG A 28 -10.03 -14.03 -9.78
CA ARG A 28 -9.48 -15.37 -9.50
C ARG A 28 -9.03 -16.09 -10.76
N ARG A 29 -9.79 -15.99 -11.86
CA ARG A 29 -9.40 -16.58 -13.16
C ARG A 29 -8.12 -15.92 -13.69
N LEU A 30 -8.00 -14.60 -13.60
CA LEU A 30 -6.86 -13.84 -14.12
C LEU A 30 -5.62 -13.87 -13.21
N ALA A 31 -5.78 -14.21 -11.92
CA ALA A 31 -4.67 -14.48 -11.01
C ALA A 31 -3.77 -15.62 -11.50
N GLY A 32 -4.30 -16.48 -12.40
CA GLY A 32 -3.55 -17.52 -13.10
C GLY A 32 -3.09 -18.66 -12.19
N ALA A 33 -2.58 -19.72 -12.83
CA ALA A 33 -1.87 -20.77 -12.12
C ALA A 33 -0.53 -20.21 -11.59
N SER A 34 -0.21 -20.50 -10.33
CA SER A 34 1.14 -20.30 -9.80
C SER A 34 1.98 -21.56 -10.03
N ILE A 35 3.28 -21.50 -9.69
CA ILE A 35 4.04 -22.72 -9.43
C ILE A 35 3.22 -23.61 -8.48
N ALA A 36 3.12 -24.89 -8.79
CA ALA A 36 2.40 -25.85 -7.96
C ALA A 36 3.12 -25.98 -6.62
N VAL A 37 2.65 -25.23 -5.60
CA VAL A 37 3.12 -25.40 -4.23
C VAL A 37 2.40 -26.60 -3.64
N THR A 38 3.13 -27.65 -3.29
CA THR A 38 2.56 -28.85 -2.66
C THR A 38 1.95 -28.53 -1.29
N PRO A 39 1.00 -29.34 -0.78
CA PRO A 39 0.47 -29.17 0.58
C PRO A 39 1.57 -29.11 1.64
N VAL A 40 2.62 -29.92 1.50
CA VAL A 40 3.78 -29.95 2.41
C VAL A 40 4.56 -28.63 2.36
N GLN A 41 4.87 -28.12 1.17
CA GLN A 41 5.54 -26.82 1.03
C GLN A 41 4.71 -25.67 1.61
N ARG A 42 3.37 -25.70 1.46
CA ARG A 42 2.49 -24.71 2.09
C ARG A 42 2.49 -24.81 3.60
N ALA A 43 2.45 -26.01 4.16
CA ALA A 43 2.52 -26.23 5.61
C ALA A 43 3.85 -25.70 6.16
N ARG A 44 4.97 -26.03 5.51
CA ARG A 44 6.29 -25.54 5.90
C ARG A 44 6.39 -24.01 5.84
N MET A 45 5.85 -23.40 4.78
CA MET A 45 5.83 -21.94 4.66
C MET A 45 5.00 -21.29 5.77
N ARG A 46 3.88 -21.90 6.19
CA ARG A 46 3.08 -21.41 7.32
C ARG A 46 3.84 -21.48 8.63
N GLU A 47 4.53 -22.59 8.88
CA GLU A 47 5.40 -22.76 10.06
C GLU A 47 6.51 -21.71 10.09
N ASP A 48 7.24 -21.56 8.97
CA ASP A 48 8.33 -20.60 8.88
C ASP A 48 7.82 -19.16 9.11
N PHE A 49 6.71 -18.73 8.48
CA PHE A 49 6.19 -17.39 8.73
C PHE A 49 5.64 -17.20 10.15
N ALA A 50 5.05 -18.22 10.77
CA ALA A 50 4.59 -18.11 12.16
C ALA A 50 5.77 -17.85 13.13
N GLU A 51 6.89 -18.52 12.90
CA GLU A 51 8.13 -18.32 13.64
C GLU A 51 8.74 -16.93 13.33
N LEU A 52 8.96 -16.64 12.05
CA LEU A 52 9.68 -15.44 11.60
C LEU A 52 8.94 -14.14 11.89
N VAL A 53 7.61 -14.14 11.88
CA VAL A 53 6.81 -12.99 12.30
C VAL A 53 6.99 -12.71 13.79
N THR A 54 7.02 -13.76 14.61
CA THR A 54 7.24 -13.62 16.07
C THR A 54 8.66 -13.14 16.35
N GLU A 55 9.66 -13.69 15.66
CA GLU A 55 11.06 -13.26 15.73
C GLU A 55 11.19 -11.78 15.32
N SER A 56 10.59 -11.41 14.19
CA SER A 56 10.65 -10.05 13.63
C SER A 56 10.00 -9.02 14.57
N ASP A 57 8.88 -9.37 15.22
CA ASP A 57 8.21 -8.50 16.20
C ASP A 57 9.12 -8.16 17.39
N GLY A 58 9.85 -9.16 17.91
CA GLY A 58 10.86 -8.95 18.95
C GLY A 58 12.01 -8.07 18.46
N LEU A 59 12.61 -8.39 17.31
CA LEU A 59 13.73 -7.63 16.74
C LEU A 59 13.37 -6.16 16.49
N ILE A 60 12.19 -5.91 15.93
CA ILE A 60 11.72 -4.55 15.62
C ILE A 60 11.45 -3.78 16.90
N ARG A 61 10.79 -4.40 17.90
CA ARG A 61 10.55 -3.75 19.19
C ARG A 61 11.86 -3.37 19.87
N ASP A 62 12.82 -4.28 19.92
CA ASP A 62 14.11 -4.05 20.58
C ASP A 62 14.94 -2.97 19.85
N PHE A 63 14.84 -2.89 18.53
CA PHE A 63 15.57 -1.91 17.71
C PHE A 63 14.92 -0.52 17.66
N THR A 64 13.60 -0.46 17.50
CA THR A 64 12.85 0.81 17.31
C THR A 64 12.33 1.41 18.61
N GLY A 65 12.17 0.59 19.66
CA GLY A 65 11.44 0.96 20.87
C GLY A 65 9.92 1.09 20.65
N MET A 66 9.41 0.77 19.46
CA MET A 66 7.98 0.79 19.15
C MET A 66 7.34 -0.57 19.38
N SER A 67 6.09 -0.59 19.84
CA SER A 67 5.29 -1.81 19.93
C SER A 67 3.88 -1.57 19.42
N ALA A 68 3.33 -2.53 18.68
CA ALA A 68 1.91 -2.53 18.37
C ALA A 68 1.14 -2.98 19.62
N ASP A 69 0.27 -2.11 20.13
CA ASP A 69 -0.62 -2.48 21.23
C ASP A 69 -1.72 -3.45 20.76
N GLY A 70 -2.24 -4.24 21.70
CA GLY A 70 -3.36 -5.15 21.46
C GLY A 70 -2.95 -6.57 21.08
N PHE A 71 -3.44 -7.06 19.94
CA PHE A 71 -3.31 -8.46 19.56
C PHE A 71 -1.90 -8.85 19.13
N ARG A 72 -1.49 -10.08 19.47
CA ARG A 72 -0.22 -10.64 19.00
C ARG A 72 -0.20 -10.75 17.48
N THR A 73 0.94 -10.40 16.89
CA THR A 73 1.16 -10.52 15.45
C THR A 73 1.15 -11.98 15.02
N ARG A 74 0.34 -12.33 14.02
CA ARG A 74 0.15 -13.70 13.52
C ARG A 74 0.27 -13.75 12.01
N ALA A 75 1.00 -14.72 11.49
CA ALA A 75 1.08 -14.94 10.06
C ALA A 75 -0.14 -15.72 9.51
N TRP A 76 -0.62 -15.33 8.33
CA TRP A 76 -1.51 -16.14 7.52
C TRP A 76 -1.02 -16.20 6.08
N VAL A 77 -0.63 -17.41 5.65
CA VAL A 77 -0.27 -17.69 4.26
C VAL A 77 -1.54 -17.98 3.46
N MET A 78 -1.80 -17.11 2.50
CA MET A 78 -2.98 -17.13 1.64
C MET A 78 -2.65 -17.37 0.17
N SER A 79 -3.63 -17.84 -0.57
CA SER A 79 -3.64 -17.91 -2.03
C SER A 79 -3.95 -16.55 -2.66
N ARG A 80 -3.62 -16.39 -3.95
CA ARG A 80 -4.00 -15.18 -4.72
C ARG A 80 -5.51 -14.92 -4.69
N GLY A 81 -6.32 -15.99 -4.70
CA GLY A 81 -7.77 -15.88 -4.67
C GLY A 81 -8.32 -15.44 -3.32
N GLU A 82 -7.75 -15.91 -2.21
CA GLU A 82 -8.07 -15.40 -0.87
C GLU A 82 -7.68 -13.93 -0.74
N TRP A 83 -6.50 -13.55 -1.25
CA TRP A 83 -6.05 -12.15 -1.30
C TRP A 83 -7.05 -11.26 -2.07
N ILE A 84 -7.50 -11.70 -3.25
CA ILE A 84 -8.51 -10.97 -4.05
C ILE A 84 -9.81 -10.79 -3.25
N GLY A 85 -10.31 -11.86 -2.62
CA GLY A 85 -11.52 -11.81 -1.81
C GLY A 85 -11.42 -10.83 -0.64
N ALA A 86 -10.30 -10.85 0.10
CA ALA A 86 -10.05 -9.92 1.20
C ALA A 86 -9.99 -8.46 0.73
N ASN A 87 -9.27 -8.20 -0.38
CA ASN A 87 -9.10 -6.85 -0.92
C ASN A 87 -10.38 -6.30 -1.57
N LEU A 88 -11.22 -7.14 -2.19
CA LEU A 88 -12.53 -6.70 -2.70
C LEU A 88 -13.44 -6.20 -1.58
N LYS A 89 -13.46 -6.89 -0.43
CA LYS A 89 -14.21 -6.42 0.76
C LYS A 89 -13.66 -5.09 1.29
N GLY A 90 -12.35 -4.90 1.26
CA GLY A 90 -11.71 -3.62 1.60
C GLY A 90 -12.09 -2.50 0.63
N LEU A 91 -11.97 -2.75 -0.67
CA LEU A 91 -12.29 -1.81 -1.73
C LEU A 91 -13.78 -1.42 -1.72
N GLN A 92 -14.68 -2.37 -1.52
CA GLN A 92 -16.11 -2.07 -1.39
C GLN A 92 -16.37 -1.08 -0.24
N ARG A 93 -15.77 -1.31 0.94
CA ARG A 93 -15.89 -0.38 2.09
C ARG A 93 -15.27 0.99 1.80
N LEU A 94 -14.12 1.02 1.12
CA LEU A 94 -13.43 2.26 0.77
C LEU A 94 -14.25 3.11 -0.21
N MET A 95 -14.98 2.47 -1.12
CA MET A 95 -15.77 3.17 -2.13
C MET A 95 -17.15 3.63 -1.64
N GLU A 96 -17.53 3.32 -0.39
CA GLU A 96 -18.85 3.69 0.16
C GLU A 96 -19.16 5.18 0.05
N PRO A 97 -18.28 6.12 0.47
CA PRO A 97 -18.58 7.55 0.40
C PRO A 97 -18.77 8.05 -1.03
N LEU A 98 -18.02 7.47 -1.98
CA LEU A 98 -18.17 7.78 -3.41
C LEU A 98 -19.48 7.21 -3.95
N ALA A 99 -19.82 5.97 -3.59
CA ALA A 99 -21.02 5.31 -4.03
C ALA A 99 -22.29 6.03 -3.57
N GLU A 100 -22.34 6.48 -2.31
CA GLU A 100 -23.45 7.29 -1.75
C GLU A 100 -23.67 8.57 -2.56
N ARG A 101 -22.59 9.28 -2.90
CA ARG A 101 -22.67 10.51 -3.73
C ARG A 101 -23.17 10.22 -5.13
N MET A 102 -22.77 9.08 -5.71
CA MET A 102 -23.20 8.68 -7.05
C MET A 102 -24.67 8.27 -7.13
N GLU A 103 -25.33 7.89 -6.02
CA GLU A 103 -26.76 7.53 -6.04
C GLU A 103 -27.65 8.68 -6.49
N THR A 104 -27.24 9.92 -6.20
CA THR A 104 -27.96 11.14 -6.58
C THR A 104 -27.71 11.58 -8.02
N VAL A 105 -26.73 10.97 -8.71
CA VAL A 105 -26.30 11.38 -10.04
C VAL A 105 -26.87 10.46 -11.11
N LYS A 106 -27.62 11.02 -12.06
CA LYS A 106 -28.10 10.29 -13.23
C LYS A 106 -26.97 10.04 -14.22
N LEU A 107 -26.35 8.87 -14.12
CA LEU A 107 -25.33 8.42 -15.07
C LEU A 107 -25.97 7.87 -16.36
N PRO A 108 -25.40 8.17 -17.55
CA PRO A 108 -25.89 7.62 -18.81
C PRO A 108 -25.74 6.09 -18.88
N GLY A 109 -26.61 5.43 -19.66
CA GLY A 109 -26.58 3.98 -19.90
C GLY A 109 -27.32 3.13 -18.85
N ARG A 110 -27.48 1.83 -19.14
CA ARG A 110 -28.18 0.88 -18.27
C ARG A 110 -27.32 0.55 -17.03
N ALA A 111 -27.91 0.68 -15.84
CA ALA A 111 -27.21 0.48 -14.57
C ALA A 111 -26.53 -0.90 -14.47
N GLU A 112 -27.20 -1.97 -14.92
CA GLU A 112 -26.64 -3.33 -14.93
C GLU A 112 -25.37 -3.44 -15.79
N VAL A 113 -25.36 -2.82 -16.97
CA VAL A 113 -24.20 -2.82 -17.87
C VAL A 113 -23.03 -2.08 -17.23
N ARG A 114 -23.29 -0.93 -16.57
CA ARG A 114 -22.24 -0.20 -15.85
C ARG A 114 -21.67 -1.01 -14.69
N ARG A 115 -22.52 -1.64 -13.88
CA ARG A 115 -22.09 -2.49 -12.74
C ARG A 115 -21.20 -3.63 -13.20
N LYS A 116 -21.57 -4.32 -14.28
CA LYS A 116 -20.77 -5.39 -14.90
C LYS A 116 -19.46 -4.87 -15.50
N ALA A 117 -19.49 -3.72 -16.19
CA ALA A 117 -18.28 -3.12 -16.74
C ALA A 117 -17.28 -2.72 -15.63
N LEU A 118 -17.76 -2.11 -14.54
CA LEU A 118 -16.94 -1.78 -13.38
C LEU A 118 -16.40 -3.04 -12.71
N ALA A 119 -17.22 -4.08 -12.55
CA ALA A 119 -16.79 -5.37 -12.03
C ALA A 119 -15.67 -6.00 -12.85
N VAL A 120 -15.77 -5.96 -14.18
CA VAL A 120 -14.74 -6.46 -15.09
C VAL A 120 -13.42 -5.68 -14.91
N GLN A 121 -13.49 -4.36 -14.76
CA GLN A 121 -12.30 -3.53 -14.51
C GLN A 121 -11.65 -3.84 -13.16
N ILE A 122 -12.44 -3.90 -12.09
CA ILE A 122 -11.96 -4.22 -10.74
C ILE A 122 -11.36 -5.64 -10.71
N GLY A 123 -12.08 -6.62 -11.24
CA GLY A 123 -11.63 -8.01 -11.29
C GLY A 123 -10.38 -8.17 -12.15
N GLY A 124 -10.34 -7.53 -13.31
CA GLY A 124 -9.16 -7.47 -14.19
C GLY A 124 -7.92 -6.93 -13.49
N LEU A 125 -8.09 -5.79 -12.83
CA LEU A 125 -7.02 -5.13 -12.08
C LEU A 125 -6.54 -6.00 -10.92
N LEU A 126 -7.43 -6.44 -10.04
CA LEU A 126 -7.05 -7.25 -8.87
C LEU A 126 -6.47 -8.60 -9.27
N GLY A 127 -6.99 -9.24 -10.33
CA GLY A 127 -6.41 -10.45 -10.89
C GLY A 127 -4.97 -10.24 -11.35
N TYR A 128 -4.70 -9.17 -12.10
CA TYR A 128 -3.35 -8.80 -12.51
C TYR A 128 -2.43 -8.55 -11.32
N VAL A 129 -2.88 -7.71 -10.39
CA VAL A 129 -2.14 -7.23 -9.21
C VAL A 129 -1.83 -8.36 -8.22
N SER A 130 -2.77 -9.29 -8.02
CA SER A 130 -2.61 -10.43 -7.09
C SER A 130 -1.42 -11.33 -7.41
N ARG A 131 -0.86 -11.25 -8.62
CA ARG A 131 0.34 -12.01 -9.05
C ARG A 131 1.65 -11.35 -8.63
N LYS A 132 1.60 -10.11 -8.14
CA LYS A 132 2.78 -9.28 -7.87
C LYS A 132 2.96 -8.98 -6.39
N VAL A 133 1.89 -9.01 -5.61
CA VAL A 133 1.89 -8.75 -4.17
C VAL A 133 2.55 -9.89 -3.40
N LEU A 134 3.43 -9.57 -2.45
CA LEU A 134 4.04 -10.54 -1.54
C LEU A 134 3.36 -10.49 -0.17
N GLY A 135 2.95 -9.31 0.29
CA GLY A 135 2.45 -9.06 1.64
C GLY A 135 1.17 -8.21 1.71
N GLN A 136 0.77 -7.85 2.93
CA GLN A 136 -0.41 -7.06 3.23
C GLN A 136 -0.23 -5.59 2.87
N TYR A 137 0.96 -5.03 3.11
CA TYR A 137 1.22 -3.60 3.01
C TYR A 137 1.63 -3.12 1.61
N ASP A 138 1.58 -3.98 0.59
CA ASP A 138 2.07 -3.65 -0.75
C ASP A 138 1.18 -2.64 -1.53
N ILE A 139 -0.14 -2.53 -1.25
CA ILE A 139 -1.07 -1.84 -2.19
C ILE A 139 -2.19 -1.02 -1.52
N PHE A 140 -2.82 -1.51 -0.47
CA PHE A 140 -3.99 -0.84 0.13
C PHE A 140 -3.77 -0.58 1.60
N LEU A 141 -4.50 0.41 2.14
CA LEU A 141 -4.57 0.61 3.58
C LEU A 141 -5.00 -0.71 4.23
N PRO A 142 -4.24 -1.22 5.21
CA PRO A 142 -4.52 -2.49 5.83
C PRO A 142 -5.92 -2.45 6.44
N PRO A 143 -6.72 -3.52 6.32
CA PRO A 143 -7.90 -3.65 7.15
C PRO A 143 -7.47 -3.79 8.62
N ASP A 144 -8.36 -3.42 9.55
CA ASP A 144 -8.13 -3.69 10.97
C ASP A 144 -8.38 -5.17 11.25
N ASP A 145 -7.33 -5.96 11.13
CA ASP A 145 -7.40 -7.42 11.15
C ASP A 145 -6.81 -8.03 12.43
N GLU A 146 -6.91 -7.31 13.56
CA GLU A 146 -6.60 -7.84 14.90
C GLU A 146 -5.23 -8.55 14.98
N GLY A 147 -4.24 -8.03 14.26
CA GLY A 147 -2.89 -8.57 14.24
C GLY A 147 -2.57 -9.71 13.30
N LEU A 148 -3.47 -10.01 12.37
CA LEU A 148 -3.18 -10.91 11.27
C LEU A 148 -2.33 -10.21 10.19
N LEU A 149 -1.26 -10.87 9.75
CA LEU A 149 -0.39 -10.48 8.64
C LEU A 149 -0.49 -11.48 7.49
N TYR A 150 -0.81 -10.97 6.32
CA TYR A 150 -1.04 -11.79 5.14
C TYR A 150 0.20 -11.94 4.26
N PHE A 151 0.50 -13.17 3.87
CA PHE A 151 1.56 -13.48 2.90
C PHE A 151 0.98 -14.25 1.71
N VAL A 152 1.20 -13.77 0.49
CA VAL A 152 0.70 -14.44 -0.72
C VAL A 152 1.65 -15.57 -1.10
N GLY A 153 1.45 -16.73 -0.46
CA GLY A 153 2.36 -17.88 -0.53
C GLY A 153 2.79 -18.29 -1.95
N PRO A 154 1.87 -18.35 -2.94
CA PRO A 154 2.25 -18.62 -4.33
C PRO A 154 3.29 -17.66 -4.91
N ASN A 155 3.21 -16.38 -4.58
CA ASN A 155 4.12 -15.35 -5.10
C ASN A 155 5.46 -15.37 -4.36
N VAL A 156 5.43 -15.70 -3.06
CA VAL A 156 6.63 -15.93 -2.26
C VAL A 156 7.41 -17.11 -2.86
N ALA A 157 6.77 -18.27 -3.04
CA ALA A 157 7.39 -19.46 -3.64
C ALA A 157 7.92 -19.20 -5.06
N GLU A 158 7.17 -18.47 -5.89
CA GLU A 158 7.61 -18.10 -7.24
C GLU A 158 8.86 -17.22 -7.22
N THR A 159 8.95 -16.30 -6.26
CA THR A 159 10.10 -15.39 -6.12
C THR A 159 11.33 -16.14 -5.59
N GLU A 160 11.15 -17.00 -4.58
CA GLU A 160 12.19 -17.89 -4.05
C GLU A 160 12.83 -18.71 -5.18
N HIS A 161 11.99 -19.34 -6.01
CA HIS A 161 12.42 -20.17 -7.11
C HIS A 161 13.09 -19.35 -8.23
N SER A 162 12.44 -18.28 -8.68
CA SER A 162 12.90 -17.49 -9.84
C SER A 162 14.26 -16.83 -9.61
N PHE A 163 14.53 -16.40 -8.37
CA PHE A 163 15.77 -15.71 -8.02
C PHE A 163 16.75 -16.57 -7.22
N ARG A 164 16.42 -17.85 -6.98
CA ARG A 164 17.20 -18.80 -6.17
C ARG A 164 17.60 -18.18 -4.83
N LEU A 165 16.59 -17.69 -4.11
CA LEU A 165 16.75 -17.09 -2.79
C LEU A 165 16.62 -18.19 -1.73
N PRO A 166 17.46 -18.20 -0.68
CA PRO A 166 17.26 -19.09 0.47
C PRO A 166 15.88 -18.82 1.08
N PRO A 167 15.00 -19.83 1.23
CA PRO A 167 13.62 -19.60 1.65
C PRO A 167 13.51 -18.90 3.01
N ARG A 168 14.27 -19.33 4.02
CA ARG A 168 14.22 -18.73 5.36
C ARG A 168 14.64 -17.26 5.33
N ASP A 169 15.77 -16.95 4.71
CA ASP A 169 16.27 -15.58 4.56
C ASP A 169 15.27 -14.66 3.87
N PHE A 170 14.68 -15.13 2.76
CA PHE A 170 13.71 -14.34 2.02
C PHE A 170 12.41 -14.13 2.79
N ARG A 171 11.92 -15.17 3.47
CA ARG A 171 10.73 -15.08 4.34
C ARG A 171 10.98 -14.17 5.53
N LEU A 172 12.17 -14.20 6.13
CA LEU A 172 12.57 -13.30 7.22
C LEU A 172 12.56 -11.86 6.72
N TRP A 173 13.16 -11.61 5.56
CA TRP A 173 13.18 -10.29 4.96
C TRP A 173 11.77 -9.75 4.70
N ILE A 174 10.85 -10.56 4.16
CA ILE A 174 9.43 -10.15 4.01
C ILE A 174 8.78 -9.94 5.39
N ALA A 175 9.02 -10.83 6.36
CA ALA A 175 8.45 -10.71 7.71
C ALA A 175 8.89 -9.40 8.39
N LEU A 176 10.16 -9.02 8.29
CA LEU A 176 10.67 -7.74 8.79
C LEU A 176 9.94 -6.56 8.15
N HIS A 177 9.69 -6.59 6.83
CA HIS A 177 8.91 -5.55 6.14
C HIS A 177 7.49 -5.44 6.70
N GLU A 178 6.75 -6.55 6.69
CA GLU A 178 5.33 -6.55 7.07
C GLU A 178 5.13 -6.23 8.55
N VAL A 179 6.01 -6.74 9.43
CA VAL A 179 5.95 -6.45 10.86
C VAL A 179 6.33 -5.01 11.15
N THR A 180 7.26 -4.41 10.40
CA THR A 180 7.61 -2.99 10.60
C THR A 180 6.41 -2.09 10.33
N HIS A 181 5.72 -2.31 9.20
CA HIS A 181 4.48 -1.59 8.91
C HIS A 181 3.42 -1.86 9.97
N ARG A 182 3.27 -3.10 10.41
CA ARG A 182 2.34 -3.40 11.51
C ARG A 182 2.65 -2.62 12.77
N VAL A 183 3.92 -2.54 13.18
CA VAL A 183 4.34 -1.78 14.34
C VAL A 183 4.09 -0.29 14.14
N GLN A 184 4.39 0.28 12.96
CA GLN A 184 4.07 1.68 12.65
C GLN A 184 2.57 1.98 12.82
N PHE A 185 1.72 1.16 12.20
CA PHE A 185 0.27 1.34 12.28
C PHE A 185 -0.28 0.99 13.67
N GLY A 186 0.30 0.03 14.38
CA GLY A 186 -0.13 -0.39 15.71
C GLY A 186 0.28 0.57 16.83
N ALA A 187 1.48 1.13 16.74
CA ALA A 187 2.03 2.09 17.69
C ALA A 187 1.54 3.52 17.45
N THR A 188 0.91 3.80 16.30
CA THR A 188 0.45 5.14 15.90
C THR A 188 -1.07 5.17 15.70
N PRO A 189 -1.89 5.33 16.77
CA PRO A 189 -3.35 5.21 16.68
C PRO A 189 -4.00 6.16 15.68
N TRP A 190 -3.44 7.37 15.51
CA TRP A 190 -3.99 8.40 14.62
C TRP A 190 -3.73 8.13 13.13
N LEU A 191 -2.76 7.27 12.78
CA LEU A 191 -2.27 7.12 11.40
C LEU A 191 -3.35 6.59 10.45
N ARG A 192 -4.09 5.55 10.87
CA ARG A 192 -5.18 4.98 10.05
C ARG A 192 -6.28 6.02 9.81
N GLY A 193 -6.66 6.75 10.86
CA GLY A 193 -7.67 7.81 10.77
C GLY A 193 -7.24 8.93 9.83
N TYR A 194 -5.97 9.34 9.92
CA TYR A 194 -5.42 10.38 9.05
C TYR A 194 -5.36 9.98 7.57
N LEU A 195 -4.93 8.75 7.27
CA LEU A 195 -4.93 8.25 5.89
C LEU A 195 -6.35 8.12 5.33
N ARG A 196 -7.32 7.72 6.15
CA ARG A 196 -8.74 7.71 5.79
C ARG A 196 -9.25 9.12 5.50
N GLU A 197 -8.97 10.09 6.37
CA GLU A 197 -9.31 11.50 6.14
C GLU A 197 -8.73 12.03 4.83
N LEU A 198 -7.48 11.70 4.49
CA LEU A 198 -6.88 12.11 3.20
C LEU A 198 -7.65 11.52 2.01
N VAL A 199 -8.07 10.25 2.09
CA VAL A 199 -8.89 9.61 1.05
C VAL A 199 -10.28 10.24 0.98
N ASP A 200 -10.91 10.52 2.12
CA ASP A 200 -12.24 11.12 2.19
C ASP A 200 -12.22 12.56 1.64
N MET A 201 -11.19 13.35 1.97
CA MET A 201 -10.93 14.66 1.38
C MET A 201 -10.71 14.54 -0.13
N TYR A 202 -9.93 13.56 -0.60
CA TYR A 202 -9.76 13.38 -2.04
C TYR A 202 -11.11 13.08 -2.71
N PHE A 203 -11.89 12.15 -2.16
CA PHE A 203 -13.19 11.84 -2.71
C PHE A 203 -14.12 13.04 -2.68
N SER A 204 -14.16 13.85 -1.61
CA SER A 204 -15.01 15.04 -1.53
C SER A 204 -14.77 16.02 -2.69
N THR A 205 -13.52 16.14 -3.16
CA THR A 205 -13.15 16.98 -4.31
C THR A 205 -13.54 16.39 -5.68
N VAL A 206 -13.83 15.09 -5.77
CA VAL A 206 -14.23 14.45 -7.03
C VAL A 206 -15.55 15.05 -7.50
N GLN A 207 -15.52 15.63 -8.69
CA GLN A 207 -16.67 16.29 -9.31
C GLN A 207 -17.36 15.33 -10.26
N LEU A 208 -18.67 15.16 -10.06
CA LEU A 208 -19.52 14.29 -10.89
C LEU A 208 -20.27 15.08 -11.99
N ASP A 209 -19.96 16.38 -12.15
CA ASP A 209 -20.53 17.25 -13.18
C ASP A 209 -19.58 17.37 -14.40
N GLY A 210 -20.09 16.98 -15.58
CA GLY A 210 -19.37 17.05 -16.85
C GLY A 210 -18.90 18.47 -17.23
N LYS A 211 -19.61 19.53 -16.80
CA LYS A 211 -19.17 20.91 -17.05
C LYS A 211 -17.87 21.24 -16.31
N GLN A 212 -17.66 20.65 -15.14
CA GLN A 212 -16.48 20.93 -14.33
C GLN A 212 -15.27 20.11 -14.78
N LEU A 213 -15.51 18.88 -15.24
CA LEU A 213 -14.51 18.09 -15.95
C LEU A 213 -13.98 18.83 -17.19
N MET A 214 -14.85 19.50 -17.95
CA MET A 214 -14.44 20.36 -19.07
C MET A 214 -13.55 21.53 -18.62
N ARG A 215 -13.87 22.18 -17.50
CA ARG A 215 -13.02 23.24 -16.92
C ARG A 215 -11.64 22.72 -16.52
N GLN A 216 -11.57 21.53 -15.91
CA GLN A 216 -10.30 20.87 -15.55
C GLN A 216 -9.45 20.58 -16.80
N LEU A 217 -10.06 20.05 -17.86
CA LEU A 217 -9.35 19.77 -19.11
C LEU A 217 -8.85 21.04 -19.80
N GLN A 218 -9.63 22.13 -19.78
CA GLN A 218 -9.20 23.43 -20.29
C GLN A 218 -8.00 23.98 -19.51
N ARG A 219 -8.03 23.91 -18.18
CA ARG A 219 -6.91 24.31 -17.32
C ARG A 219 -5.65 23.49 -17.61
N ALA A 220 -5.78 22.17 -17.68
CA ALA A 220 -4.69 21.26 -18.00
C ALA A 220 -4.04 21.62 -19.35
N ALA A 221 -4.86 21.93 -20.37
CA ALA A 221 -4.38 22.35 -21.69
C ALA A 221 -3.65 23.71 -21.65
N GLN A 222 -4.09 24.64 -20.81
CA GLN A 222 -3.44 25.94 -20.63
C GLN A 222 -2.08 25.81 -19.92
N GLU A 223 -2.03 25.05 -18.82
CA GLU A 223 -0.80 24.78 -18.08
C GLU A 223 0.22 24.03 -18.96
N ALA A 224 -0.21 23.05 -19.76
CA ALA A 224 0.65 22.37 -20.74
C ALA A 224 1.24 23.34 -21.78
N ARG A 225 0.45 24.29 -22.29
CA ARG A 225 0.91 25.32 -23.24
C ARG A 225 1.89 26.31 -22.62
N SER A 226 1.84 26.50 -21.30
CA SER A 226 2.77 27.37 -20.56
C SER A 226 4.14 26.72 -20.28
N GLY A 227 4.40 25.52 -20.82
CA GLY A 227 5.67 24.83 -20.68
C GLY A 227 5.76 23.87 -19.50
N ALA A 228 4.64 23.56 -18.84
CA ALA A 228 4.59 22.51 -17.82
C ALA A 228 4.95 21.16 -18.43
N ASP A 229 5.69 20.33 -17.68
CA ASP A 229 5.98 18.96 -18.10
C ASP A 229 4.67 18.17 -18.16
N TRP A 230 4.34 17.69 -19.35
CA TRP A 230 3.14 16.91 -19.63
C TRP A 230 3.48 15.43 -19.86
N ARG A 231 4.75 15.04 -19.77
CA ARG A 231 5.17 13.65 -19.95
C ARG A 231 4.95 12.87 -18.65
N GLY A 232 4.50 11.62 -18.78
CA GLY A 232 4.28 10.74 -17.63
C GLY A 232 3.29 11.32 -16.61
N VAL A 233 3.71 11.40 -15.36
CA VAL A 233 2.91 11.93 -14.24
C VAL A 233 2.59 13.41 -14.33
N GLY A 234 3.35 14.19 -15.12
CA GLY A 234 3.02 15.58 -15.42
C GLY A 234 1.59 15.74 -15.96
N ALA A 235 1.17 14.88 -16.90
CA ALA A 235 -0.19 14.88 -17.43
C ALA A 235 -1.27 14.58 -16.38
N PHE A 236 -1.01 13.68 -15.44
CA PHE A 236 -1.94 13.36 -14.35
C PHE A 236 -2.11 14.55 -13.41
N PHE A 237 -0.99 15.15 -12.98
CA PHE A 237 -1.04 16.33 -12.10
C PHE A 237 -1.74 17.52 -12.76
N LEU A 238 -1.57 17.72 -14.07
CA LEU A 238 -2.28 18.75 -14.83
C LEU A 238 -3.81 18.62 -14.73
N LEU A 239 -4.34 17.39 -14.59
CA LEU A 239 -5.78 17.13 -14.44
C LEU A 239 -6.28 17.32 -13.00
N LEU A 240 -5.39 17.26 -12.00
CA LEU A 240 -5.75 17.47 -10.61
C LEU A 240 -5.99 18.94 -10.28
N SER A 241 -6.99 19.21 -9.46
CA SER A 241 -7.19 20.53 -8.84
C SER A 241 -6.04 20.84 -7.86
N PRO A 242 -5.80 22.12 -7.51
CA PRO A 242 -4.78 22.49 -6.51
C PRO A 242 -4.99 21.80 -5.16
N GLU A 243 -6.25 21.67 -4.75
CA GLU A 243 -6.63 20.96 -3.52
C GLU A 243 -6.32 19.46 -3.61
N GLN A 244 -6.59 18.82 -4.75
CA GLN A 244 -6.24 17.42 -4.98
C GLN A 244 -4.73 17.20 -4.99
N ARG A 245 -3.95 18.14 -5.55
CA ARG A 245 -2.48 18.08 -5.53
C ARG A 245 -1.94 18.19 -4.11
N GLU A 246 -2.51 19.05 -3.28
CA GLU A 246 -2.12 19.20 -1.87
C GLU A 246 -2.39 17.92 -1.07
N ILE A 247 -3.58 17.31 -1.24
CA ILE A 247 -3.90 16.02 -0.62
C ILE A 247 -2.94 14.94 -1.09
N PHE A 248 -2.59 14.94 -2.38
CA PHE A 248 -1.62 14.01 -2.96
C PHE A 248 -0.23 14.18 -2.32
N TYR A 249 0.26 15.41 -2.14
CA TYR A 249 1.56 15.66 -1.50
C TYR A 249 1.60 15.23 -0.03
N ARG A 250 0.49 15.41 0.70
CA ARG A 250 0.37 14.90 2.08
C ARG A 250 0.43 13.37 2.13
N MET A 251 -0.34 12.71 1.26
CA MET A 251 -0.30 11.25 1.12
C MET A 251 1.11 10.77 0.78
N GLN A 252 1.77 11.43 -0.17
CA GLN A 252 3.14 11.12 -0.58
C GLN A 252 4.14 11.26 0.57
N SER A 253 4.00 12.31 1.39
CA SER A 253 4.89 12.56 2.53
C SER A 253 4.77 11.44 3.57
N VAL A 254 3.53 11.07 3.95
CA VAL A 254 3.29 9.96 4.90
C VAL A 254 3.85 8.65 4.36
N MET A 255 3.54 8.31 3.11
CA MET A 255 4.02 7.07 2.50
C MET A 255 5.55 7.02 2.42
N SER A 256 6.19 8.15 2.13
CA SER A 256 7.65 8.24 2.05
C SER A 256 8.31 7.99 3.41
N VAL A 257 7.73 8.46 4.52
CA VAL A 257 8.23 8.16 5.87
C VAL A 257 7.99 6.71 6.24
N LEU A 258 6.79 6.17 5.99
CA LEU A 258 6.46 4.79 6.32
C LEU A 258 7.42 3.82 5.61
N GLU A 259 7.58 4.00 4.30
CA GLU A 259 8.45 3.17 3.45
C GLU A 259 9.94 3.41 3.75
N GLY A 260 10.34 4.66 4.01
CA GLY A 260 11.71 5.01 4.37
C GLY A 260 12.14 4.39 5.70
N HIS A 261 11.28 4.46 6.71
CA HIS A 261 11.51 3.84 8.02
C HIS A 261 11.51 2.31 7.92
N ALA A 262 10.56 1.73 7.18
CA ALA A 262 10.55 0.28 6.93
C ALA A 262 11.85 -0.17 6.25
N SER A 263 12.30 0.53 5.21
CA SER A 263 13.57 0.22 4.53
C SER A 263 14.76 0.35 5.47
N PHE A 264 14.84 1.42 6.26
CA PHE A 264 15.90 1.64 7.25
C PHE A 264 15.95 0.50 8.28
N VAL A 265 14.84 0.22 8.99
CA VAL A 265 14.75 -0.83 10.01
C VAL A 265 15.08 -2.20 9.44
N MET A 266 14.53 -2.54 8.26
CA MET A 266 14.85 -3.80 7.60
C MET A 266 16.33 -3.92 7.25
N ASN A 267 16.95 -2.85 6.76
CA ASN A 267 18.35 -2.87 6.38
C ASN A 267 19.27 -3.06 7.58
N GLU A 268 18.96 -2.43 8.71
CA GLU A 268 19.71 -2.60 9.95
C GLU A 268 19.49 -4.00 10.55
N LEU A 269 18.25 -4.51 10.57
CA LEU A 269 17.93 -5.82 11.16
C LEU A 269 18.32 -7.02 10.28
N ALA A 270 18.33 -6.87 8.95
CA ALA A 270 18.71 -7.96 8.05
C ALA A 270 20.24 -8.14 7.96
N GLN A 271 21.03 -7.15 8.33
CA GLN A 271 22.49 -7.27 8.38
C GLN A 271 22.90 -8.38 9.34
N GLY A 272 23.72 -9.32 8.85
CA GLY A 272 24.17 -10.49 9.62
C GLY A 272 23.12 -11.59 9.83
N ARG A 273 21.85 -11.37 9.42
CA ARG A 273 20.76 -12.37 9.50
C ARG A 273 20.37 -12.96 8.15
N VAL A 274 20.53 -12.18 7.10
CA VAL A 274 20.29 -12.57 5.71
C VAL A 274 21.63 -12.73 5.01
N GLY A 275 21.90 -13.92 4.46
CA GLY A 275 23.24 -14.26 3.96
C GLY A 275 23.74 -13.38 2.80
N ASP A 276 22.87 -13.05 1.85
CA ASP A 276 23.20 -12.17 0.72
C ASP A 276 22.09 -11.13 0.50
N LEU A 277 22.04 -10.15 1.41
CA LEU A 277 21.07 -9.06 1.37
C LEU A 277 21.19 -8.24 0.06
N ALA A 278 22.41 -8.07 -0.46
CA ALA A 278 22.65 -7.32 -1.68
C ALA A 278 22.05 -8.02 -2.90
N LYS A 279 22.21 -9.35 -3.02
CA LYS A 279 21.51 -10.13 -4.05
C LYS A 279 20.01 -10.06 -3.87
N MET A 280 19.50 -10.18 -2.64
CA MET A 280 18.06 -10.09 -2.37
C MET A 280 17.47 -8.76 -2.85
N LYS A 281 18.12 -7.64 -2.52
CA LYS A 281 17.74 -6.30 -3.00
C LYS A 281 17.75 -6.21 -4.53
N ARG A 282 18.83 -6.66 -5.19
CA ARG A 282 18.92 -6.66 -6.67
C ARG A 282 17.86 -7.53 -7.33
N SER A 283 17.59 -8.72 -6.79
CA SER A 283 16.56 -9.63 -7.29
C SER A 283 15.17 -9.00 -7.22
N LEU A 284 14.87 -8.31 -6.12
CA LEU A 284 13.59 -7.61 -5.97
C LEU A 284 13.50 -6.36 -6.83
N GLN A 285 14.58 -5.60 -6.99
CA GLN A 285 14.65 -4.51 -7.96
C GLN A 285 14.39 -5.03 -9.38
N ALA A 286 15.03 -6.14 -9.79
CA ALA A 286 14.81 -6.76 -11.09
C ALA A 286 13.37 -7.25 -11.28
N ARG A 287 12.77 -7.86 -10.24
CA ARG A 287 11.36 -8.25 -10.22
C ARG A 287 10.44 -7.06 -10.48
N ARG A 288 10.72 -5.92 -9.86
CA ARG A 288 9.97 -4.65 -10.03
C ARG A 288 10.20 -4.03 -11.42
N HIS A 289 11.41 -4.09 -11.98
CA HIS A 289 11.73 -3.50 -13.29
C HIS A 289 11.20 -4.28 -14.52
N SER A 290 10.84 -5.55 -14.37
CA SER A 290 10.34 -6.41 -15.47
C SER A 290 8.91 -6.12 -15.96
N SER A 291 8.29 -4.99 -15.56
CA SER A 291 6.88 -4.70 -15.81
C SER A 291 6.67 -3.38 -16.57
N ASN A 292 6.45 -3.46 -17.88
CA ASN A 292 6.06 -2.30 -18.71
C ASN A 292 4.65 -1.74 -18.37
N LEU A 293 3.81 -2.48 -17.64
CA LEU A 293 2.43 -2.10 -17.30
C LEU A 293 2.28 -1.55 -15.87
N GLU A 294 3.22 -1.87 -14.96
CA GLU A 294 3.31 -1.27 -13.60
C GLU A 294 3.56 0.23 -13.69
N ARG A 295 4.36 0.66 -14.67
CA ARG A 295 4.51 2.07 -15.05
C ARG A 295 3.15 2.69 -15.41
N THR A 296 2.28 1.98 -16.13
CA THR A 296 0.96 2.51 -16.57
C THR A 296 -0.03 2.65 -15.42
N PHE A 297 -0.05 1.70 -14.46
CA PHE A 297 -0.91 1.79 -13.27
C PHE A 297 -0.39 2.85 -12.29
N GLN A 298 0.91 2.87 -11.98
CA GLN A 298 1.54 3.92 -11.16
C GLN A 298 1.36 5.32 -11.77
N ARG A 299 1.42 5.44 -13.12
CA ARG A 299 1.11 6.68 -13.85
C ARG A 299 -0.35 7.10 -13.74
N ALA A 300 -1.30 6.16 -13.70
CA ALA A 300 -2.73 6.44 -13.64
C ALA A 300 -3.21 6.94 -12.26
N ILE A 301 -2.50 6.59 -11.19
CA ILE A 301 -2.74 7.08 -9.81
C ILE A 301 -1.73 8.14 -9.36
N GLY A 302 -0.85 8.64 -10.26
CA GLY A 302 0.11 9.72 -9.95
C GLY A 302 1.35 9.31 -9.17
N PHE A 303 1.52 8.01 -8.87
CA PHE A 303 2.64 7.46 -8.10
C PHE A 303 3.94 7.26 -8.93
N GLU A 304 4.26 8.13 -9.90
CA GLU A 304 5.66 8.20 -10.41
C GLU A 304 6.49 9.06 -9.45
N SER A 305 7.11 8.42 -8.49
CA SER A 305 8.58 8.24 -8.50
C SER A 305 9.01 7.43 -7.28
N LYS A 306 8.41 6.24 -7.09
CA LYS A 306 8.73 5.37 -5.95
C LYS A 306 10.24 5.09 -5.82
N VAL A 307 11.00 5.09 -6.92
CA VAL A 307 12.47 4.93 -6.90
C VAL A 307 13.21 6.14 -6.29
N LYS A 308 12.75 7.38 -6.51
CA LYS A 308 13.35 8.56 -5.83
C LYS A 308 12.88 8.71 -4.39
N GLN A 309 11.68 8.22 -4.07
CA GLN A 309 11.09 8.29 -2.73
C GLN A 309 11.65 7.24 -1.76
N TYR A 310 12.00 6.02 -2.20
CA TYR A 310 12.66 5.04 -1.32
C TYR A 310 14.02 5.55 -0.83
N ASP A 311 14.84 6.08 -1.74
CA ASP A 311 16.15 6.63 -1.38
C ASP A 311 15.98 7.90 -0.53
N ALA A 312 15.04 8.79 -0.86
CA ALA A 312 14.81 10.02 -0.09
C ALA A 312 14.21 9.77 1.29
N GLY A 313 13.24 8.86 1.40
CA GLY A 313 12.64 8.47 2.67
C GLY A 313 13.65 7.77 3.59
N GLU A 314 14.39 6.78 3.08
CA GLU A 314 15.44 6.12 3.86
C GLU A 314 16.56 7.09 4.24
N TYR A 315 16.96 7.99 3.33
CA TYR A 315 17.92 9.06 3.62
C TYR A 315 17.43 9.99 4.72
N PHE A 316 16.15 10.39 4.67
CA PHE A 316 15.53 11.18 5.73
C PHE A 316 15.60 10.46 7.07
N VAL A 317 15.12 9.22 7.15
CA VAL A 317 15.13 8.44 8.41
C VAL A 317 16.56 8.26 8.92
N ARG A 318 17.50 7.87 8.06
CA ARG A 318 18.90 7.68 8.44
C ARG A 318 19.51 8.97 8.99
N THR A 319 19.32 10.08 8.29
CA THR A 319 19.85 11.39 8.73
C THR A 319 19.27 11.82 10.07
N VAL A 320 17.97 11.62 10.28
CA VAL A 320 17.32 11.96 11.55
C VAL A 320 17.77 11.04 12.68
N VAL A 321 17.89 9.73 12.44
CA VAL A 321 18.38 8.77 13.43
C VAL A 321 19.85 9.02 13.78
N ASP A 322 20.70 9.35 12.80
CA ASP A 322 22.11 9.69 13.03
C ASP A 322 22.25 11.01 13.84
N GLY A 323 21.34 11.96 13.64
CA GLY A 323 21.35 13.26 14.32
C GLY A 323 20.71 13.28 15.71
N ALA A 324 19.62 12.53 15.92
CA ALA A 324 18.78 12.59 17.12
C ALA A 324 18.48 11.23 17.77
N GLY A 325 19.05 10.15 17.23
CA GLY A 325 18.78 8.78 17.67
C GLY A 325 17.39 8.29 17.27
N MET A 326 17.13 6.99 17.51
CA MET A 326 15.82 6.38 17.25
C MET A 326 14.69 7.04 18.06
N ALA A 327 14.97 7.43 19.31
CA ALA A 327 13.99 8.13 20.15
C ALA A 327 13.62 9.51 19.57
N GLY A 328 14.59 10.24 19.04
CA GLY A 328 14.33 11.52 18.35
C GLY A 328 13.54 11.34 17.07
N PHE A 329 13.87 10.32 16.26
CA PHE A 329 13.08 9.96 15.08
C PHE A 329 11.62 9.62 15.44
N ASN A 330 11.40 8.86 16.52
CA ASN A 330 10.07 8.41 16.94
C ASN A 330 9.10 9.55 17.28
N LEU A 331 9.57 10.80 17.42
CA LEU A 331 8.69 11.98 17.50
C LEU A 331 7.79 12.12 16.27
N VAL A 332 8.17 11.58 15.11
CA VAL A 332 7.33 11.57 13.90
C VAL A 332 6.00 10.84 14.12
N TRP A 333 5.96 9.87 15.04
CA TRP A 333 4.77 9.08 15.37
C TRP A 333 3.91 9.73 16.48
N ALA A 334 4.46 10.71 17.21
CA ALA A 334 3.78 11.31 18.36
C ALA A 334 2.54 12.12 17.97
N ASP A 335 2.62 12.91 16.88
CA ASP A 335 1.52 13.75 16.41
C ASP A 335 1.55 13.93 14.89
N ARG A 336 0.38 14.18 14.28
CA ARG A 336 0.24 14.50 12.86
C ARG A 336 1.07 15.71 12.45
N ALA A 337 1.23 16.70 13.34
CA ALA A 337 2.02 17.91 13.10
C ALA A 337 3.52 17.59 12.93
N ASN A 338 3.99 16.46 13.44
CA ASN A 338 5.38 16.03 13.31
C ASN A 338 5.64 15.28 12.01
N LEU A 339 4.64 15.02 11.17
CA LEU A 339 4.88 14.47 9.84
C LEU A 339 5.76 15.46 9.04
N PRO A 340 6.82 14.98 8.37
CA PRO A 340 7.61 15.82 7.50
C PRO A 340 6.82 16.17 6.24
N THR A 341 7.10 17.35 5.72
CA THR A 341 6.72 17.77 4.37
C THR A 341 7.67 17.15 3.34
N LEU A 342 7.32 17.19 2.04
CA LEU A 342 8.22 16.75 0.98
C LEU A 342 9.56 17.51 0.96
N ALA A 343 9.54 18.80 1.32
CA ALA A 343 10.76 19.61 1.44
C ALA A 343 11.66 19.11 2.57
N GLU A 344 11.06 18.78 3.72
CA GLU A 344 11.79 18.22 4.87
C GLU A 344 12.31 16.81 4.62
N ILE A 345 11.62 16.01 3.81
CA ILE A 345 12.15 14.70 3.38
C ILE A 345 13.39 14.89 2.48
N ALA A 346 13.38 15.91 1.62
CA ALA A 346 14.53 16.26 0.79
C ALA A 346 15.68 16.87 1.61
N GLU A 347 15.35 17.65 2.66
CA GLU A 347 16.28 18.35 3.54
C GLU A 347 15.98 18.03 5.01
N PRO A 348 16.45 16.87 5.53
CA PRO A 348 16.08 16.36 6.85
C PRO A 348 16.41 17.30 8.03
N GLN A 349 17.38 18.19 7.83
CA GLN A 349 17.76 19.20 8.83
C GLN A 349 16.61 20.15 9.16
N LEU A 350 15.76 20.48 8.19
CA LEU A 350 14.58 21.32 8.42
C LEU A 350 13.61 20.69 9.43
N TRP A 351 13.44 19.37 9.34
CA TRP A 351 12.60 18.62 10.27
C TRP A 351 13.23 18.52 11.66
N LEU A 352 14.54 18.24 11.72
CA LEU A 352 15.29 18.18 12.98
C LEU A 352 15.16 19.49 13.75
N SER A 353 15.36 20.64 13.08
CA SER A 353 15.23 21.93 13.74
C SER A 353 13.79 22.26 14.13
N ARG A 354 12.78 21.83 13.36
CA ARG A 354 11.37 22.09 13.67
C ARG A 354 10.83 21.23 14.80
N VAL A 355 11.16 19.94 14.81
CA VAL A 355 10.52 18.94 15.69
C VAL A 355 11.40 18.58 16.89
N VAL A 356 12.70 18.41 16.67
CA VAL A 356 13.65 18.06 17.74
C VAL A 356 14.22 19.32 18.40
N GLY A 357 14.31 20.43 17.66
CA GLY A 357 14.98 21.66 18.11
C GLY A 357 16.51 21.57 18.05
N ALA A 358 17.03 20.72 17.16
CA ALA A 358 18.45 20.45 16.96
C ALA A 358 19.03 21.18 15.74
#